data_AF-A0A7M2WW54-F1
#
_entry.id   AF-A0A7M2WW54-F1
#
_cell.length_a   1.000
_cell.length_b   1.000
_cell.length_c   1.000
_cell.angle_alpha   90.00
_cell.angle_beta   90.00
_cell.angle_gamma   90.00
#
_symmetry.space_group_name_H-M   'P 1'
#
loop_
_entity.id
_entity.type
_entity.pdbx_description
1 polymer ?
#
loop_
_entity_poly.entity_id
_entity_poly.type
_entity_poly.pdbx_seq_one_letter_code
_entity_poly.pdbx_strand_id
1 'polypeptide(L)'
;MRRTPWIVAGLVLLLTFPLRAATDPLPSQQTIRDTYAAGDYPKTLQLLQRVLVLKGKAAEGYDRHELLLIKAETHIRMKASQPAISAFAEASKIAPDGPAAALDIATELLFRKVNAGYNYQPKLKDKDDKTKSLPPVNVIEMADRKKAIELLYADELAAVTPKVAAAKDGRTLPPILSALPDIRNVRWLEMAATGSDGTTKTMVADLIGKAKKLLESAMEELTESTDSIEKASMEVITARVPVNDPMTGKIIRFDTKYKYRGPDNKQFGTLKNTLATCLKIHESCDELGGTLGATGKEFDGPKATAATVGTKAKKLLDYNWRQNFDTPPAPPK
;
A
#
# COMPACT_ATOMS: atom_id res chain seq x y z
N MET A 1 -37.34 26.75 23.44
CA MET A 1 -37.00 27.73 24.51
C MET A 1 -35.47 27.72 24.63
N ARG A 2 -34.69 28.80 24.54
CA ARG A 2 -34.90 30.24 24.53
C ARG A 2 -33.98 30.86 23.48
N ARG A 3 -34.51 31.80 22.70
CA ARG A 3 -33.75 32.78 21.93
C ARG A 3 -33.43 33.95 22.85
N THR A 4 -32.22 34.48 22.81
CA THR A 4 -31.94 35.88 23.13
C THR A 4 -30.85 36.42 22.20
N PRO A 5 -31.11 37.55 21.51
CA PRO A 5 -30.14 38.29 20.70
C PRO A 5 -29.42 39.33 21.57
N TRP A 6 -28.34 39.96 21.08
CA TRP A 6 -28.11 41.41 21.22
C TRP A 6 -26.89 41.90 20.43
N ILE A 7 -27.07 43.13 19.95
CA ILE A 7 -26.30 43.97 19.04
C ILE A 7 -25.19 44.70 19.82
N VAL A 8 -24.01 44.91 19.21
CA VAL A 8 -23.32 46.23 19.21
C VAL A 8 -22.50 46.35 17.92
N ALA A 9 -22.95 47.21 17.01
CA ALA A 9 -22.19 47.68 15.86
C ALA A 9 -21.27 48.83 16.32
N GLY A 10 -19.97 48.54 16.47
CA GLY A 10 -18.94 49.53 16.75
C GLY A 10 -18.18 49.88 15.48
N LEU A 11 -18.43 51.08 14.94
CA LEU A 11 -17.73 51.68 13.81
C LEU A 11 -16.30 52.06 14.25
N VAL A 12 -15.32 51.18 14.01
CA VAL A 12 -13.89 51.47 14.26
C VAL A 12 -13.28 52.13 13.03
N LEU A 13 -12.88 53.39 13.21
CA LEU A 13 -12.15 54.21 12.25
C LEU A 13 -10.74 53.61 12.03
N LEU A 14 -10.57 52.85 10.95
CA LEU A 14 -9.28 52.28 10.54
C LEU A 14 -8.36 53.38 9.98
N LEU A 15 -7.53 53.96 10.85
CA LEU A 15 -6.33 54.69 10.49
C LEU A 15 -5.30 53.72 9.88
N THR A 16 -5.33 53.56 8.56
CA THR A 16 -4.32 52.81 7.81
C THR A 16 -3.03 53.63 7.70
N PHE A 17 -2.13 53.48 8.67
CA PHE A 17 -0.73 53.86 8.51
C PHE A 17 -0.01 52.80 7.65
N PRO A 18 0.61 53.16 6.52
CA PRO A 18 1.45 52.24 5.76
C PRO A 18 2.75 52.01 6.55
N LEU A 19 2.75 51.03 7.45
CA LEU A 19 4.00 50.47 7.98
C LEU A 19 4.74 49.80 6.82
N ARG A 20 5.70 50.51 6.21
CA ARG A 20 6.78 49.89 5.44
C ARG A 20 7.68 49.15 6.43
N ALA A 21 7.35 47.89 6.71
CA ALA A 21 8.29 46.98 7.34
C ALA A 21 9.49 46.81 6.39
N ALA A 22 10.66 47.30 6.78
CA ALA A 22 11.90 46.94 6.11
C ALA A 22 11.98 45.41 6.13
N THR A 23 12.00 44.81 4.94
CA THR A 23 12.08 43.36 4.83
C THR A 23 13.51 42.97 5.17
N ASP A 24 13.73 42.50 6.39
CA ASP A 24 15.02 41.94 6.80
C ASP A 24 15.48 40.94 5.74
N PRO A 25 16.74 41.02 5.27
CA PRO A 25 17.24 40.14 4.23
C PRO A 25 17.02 38.67 4.61
N LEU A 26 16.71 37.83 3.62
CA LEU A 26 16.53 36.39 3.84
C LEU A 26 17.84 35.79 4.38
N PRO A 27 17.80 34.99 5.45
CA PRO A 27 19.01 34.43 6.04
C PRO A 27 19.63 33.39 5.11
N SER A 28 20.93 33.48 4.88
CA SER A 28 21.64 32.48 4.08
C SER A 28 21.64 31.10 4.78
N GLN A 29 21.79 30.02 4.01
CA GLN A 29 21.93 28.67 4.58
C GLN A 29 23.13 28.55 5.52
N GLN A 30 24.25 29.21 5.21
CA GLN A 30 25.42 29.22 6.08
C GLN A 30 25.11 29.89 7.44
N THR A 31 24.38 31.00 7.44
CA THR A 31 23.93 31.67 8.67
C THR A 31 23.08 30.74 9.55
N ILE A 32 22.23 29.91 8.94
CA ILE A 32 21.40 28.92 9.66
C ILE A 32 22.30 27.84 10.28
N ARG A 33 23.26 27.30 9.52
CA ARG A 33 24.25 26.32 10.02
C ARG A 33 25.06 26.89 11.18
N ASP A 34 25.55 28.12 11.05
CA ASP A 34 26.34 28.78 12.09
C ASP A 34 25.52 29.00 13.37
N THR A 35 24.25 29.40 13.24
CA THR A 35 23.33 29.57 14.37
C THR A 35 23.04 28.24 15.07
N TYR A 36 22.87 27.16 14.29
CA TYR A 36 22.71 25.81 14.83
C TYR A 36 23.97 25.34 15.57
N ALA A 37 25.15 25.51 14.96
CA ALA A 37 26.43 25.15 15.54
C ALA A 37 26.74 25.94 16.83
N ALA A 38 26.28 27.19 16.91
CA ALA A 38 26.36 28.01 18.12
C ALA A 38 25.41 27.55 19.25
N GLY A 39 24.51 26.60 18.99
CA GLY A 39 23.55 26.09 19.96
C GLY A 39 22.34 27.01 20.20
N ASP A 40 22.16 28.06 19.40
CA ASP A 40 20.98 28.94 19.47
C ASP A 40 19.81 28.31 18.71
N TYR A 41 19.29 27.21 19.28
CA TYR A 41 18.22 26.41 18.69
C TYR A 41 16.91 27.19 18.48
N PRO A 42 16.44 28.04 19.42
CA PRO A 42 15.23 28.84 19.19
C PRO A 42 15.35 29.77 17.97
N LYS A 43 16.49 30.47 17.84
CA LYS A 43 16.74 31.34 16.68
C LYS A 43 16.89 30.55 15.40
N THR A 44 17.56 29.39 15.44
CA THR A 44 17.69 28.49 14.30
C THR A 44 16.31 28.11 13.73
N LEU A 45 15.35 27.74 14.59
CA LEU A 45 13.97 27.43 14.16
C LEU A 45 13.26 28.63 13.52
N GLN A 46 13.46 29.84 14.06
CA GLN A 46 12.89 31.06 13.47
C GLN A 46 13.43 31.32 12.06
N LEU A 47 14.74 31.16 11.85
CA LEU A 47 15.37 31.33 10.54
C LEU A 47 14.89 30.25 9.56
N LEU A 48 14.85 28.98 10.00
CA LEU A 48 14.35 27.86 9.21
C LEU A 48 12.90 28.07 8.76
N GLN A 49 12.03 28.55 9.64
CA GLN A 49 10.63 28.80 9.31
C GLN A 49 10.47 29.87 8.21
N ARG A 50 11.34 30.88 8.18
CA ARG A 50 11.34 31.91 7.12
C ARG A 50 11.73 31.33 5.77
N VAL A 51 12.73 30.44 5.75
CA VAL A 51 13.30 29.89 4.51
C VAL A 51 12.49 28.71 3.96
N LEU A 52 12.00 27.81 4.81
CA LEU A 52 11.28 26.60 4.37
C LEU A 52 9.91 26.88 3.73
N VAL A 53 9.36 28.09 3.94
CA VAL A 53 8.12 28.57 3.30
C VAL A 53 8.35 29.04 1.85
N LEU A 54 9.60 29.34 1.47
CA LEU A 54 9.95 29.80 0.12
C LEU A 54 9.66 28.71 -0.93
N LYS A 55 9.28 29.16 -2.13
CA LYS A 55 8.97 28.34 -3.31
C LYS A 55 9.54 28.98 -4.57
N GLY A 56 9.75 28.17 -5.62
CA GLY A 56 10.24 28.64 -6.92
C GLY A 56 11.63 29.28 -6.82
N LYS A 57 11.86 30.35 -7.60
CA LYS A 57 13.17 31.03 -7.70
C LYS A 57 13.77 31.47 -6.37
N ALA A 58 12.94 31.87 -5.40
CA ALA A 58 13.42 32.29 -4.08
C ALA A 58 14.03 31.13 -3.26
N ALA A 59 13.72 29.88 -3.62
CA ALA A 59 14.25 28.69 -2.96
C ALA A 59 15.48 28.08 -3.66
N GLU A 60 15.85 28.54 -4.86
CA GLU A 60 16.89 27.92 -5.72
C GLU A 60 18.31 27.93 -5.11
N GLY A 61 18.55 28.67 -4.01
CA GLY A 61 19.82 28.71 -3.30
C GLY A 61 19.89 27.86 -2.03
N TYR A 62 18.85 27.08 -1.71
CA TYR A 62 18.77 26.31 -0.48
C TYR A 62 18.66 24.81 -0.74
N ASP A 63 19.48 24.04 -0.03
CA ASP A 63 19.26 22.60 0.08
C ASP A 63 18.13 22.34 1.07
N ARG A 64 16.93 22.12 0.53
CA ARG A 64 15.73 21.91 1.34
C ARG A 64 15.84 20.65 2.21
N HIS A 65 16.51 19.60 1.73
CA HIS A 65 16.68 18.35 2.49
C HIS A 65 17.53 18.62 3.73
N GLU A 66 18.69 19.24 3.54
CA GLU A 66 19.57 19.58 4.64
C GLU A 66 18.92 20.53 5.67
N LEU A 67 18.17 21.54 5.21
CA LEU A 67 17.46 22.44 6.12
C LEU A 67 16.42 21.70 6.99
N LEU A 68 15.74 20.69 6.44
CA LEU A 68 14.83 19.85 7.22
C LEU A 68 15.56 18.96 8.22
N LEU A 69 16.75 18.46 7.88
CA LEU A 69 17.59 17.73 8.84
C LEU A 69 18.04 18.64 9.98
N ILE A 70 18.51 19.85 9.69
CA ILE A 70 18.86 20.83 10.74
C ILE A 70 17.64 21.13 11.62
N LYS A 71 16.44 21.29 11.02
CA LYS A 71 15.20 21.47 11.78
C LYS A 71 14.93 20.29 12.71
N ALA A 72 15.05 19.06 12.21
CA ALA A 72 14.82 17.85 12.99
C ALA A 72 15.81 17.74 14.16
N GLU A 73 17.11 17.93 13.90
CA GLU A 73 18.16 17.92 14.92
C GLU A 73 17.98 19.02 15.96
N THR A 74 17.58 20.23 15.53
CA THR A 74 17.27 21.33 16.44
C THR A 74 16.16 20.94 17.41
N HIS A 75 15.11 20.29 16.91
CA HIS A 75 14.03 19.78 17.76
C HIS A 75 14.50 18.66 18.70
N ILE A 76 15.41 17.77 18.28
CA ILE A 76 16.02 16.76 19.16
C ILE A 76 16.78 17.44 20.31
N ARG A 77 17.64 18.43 19.99
CA ARG A 77 18.43 19.18 20.99
C ARG A 77 17.54 19.92 21.99
N MET A 78 16.40 20.42 21.53
CA MET A 78 15.37 21.04 22.37
C MET A 78 14.46 20.03 23.09
N LYS A 79 14.72 18.72 22.96
CA LYS A 79 13.90 17.67 23.56
C LYS A 79 12.43 17.75 23.14
N ALA A 80 12.17 18.05 21.86
CA ALA A 80 10.85 18.05 21.24
C ALA A 80 10.71 16.94 20.17
N SER A 81 10.31 15.73 20.58
CA SER A 81 10.30 14.55 19.71
C SER A 81 9.27 14.62 18.57
N GLN A 82 8.04 15.07 18.83
CA GLN A 82 7.00 15.11 17.79
C GLN A 82 7.35 16.06 16.63
N PRO A 83 7.82 17.30 16.86
CA PRO A 83 8.33 18.14 15.78
C PRO A 83 9.53 17.54 15.04
N ALA A 84 10.43 16.82 15.72
CA ALA A 84 11.56 16.14 15.08
C ALA A 84 11.09 15.03 14.13
N ILE A 85 10.16 14.18 14.59
CA ILE A 85 9.53 13.12 13.79
C ILE A 85 8.92 13.71 12.51
N SER A 86 8.14 14.78 12.62
CA SER A 86 7.54 15.44 11.45
C SER A 86 8.58 15.99 10.48
N ALA A 87 9.68 16.55 10.99
CA ALA A 87 10.76 17.09 10.15
C ALA A 87 11.51 15.98 9.38
N PHE A 88 11.83 14.84 10.01
CA PHE A 88 12.41 13.69 9.29
C PHE A 88 11.44 13.07 8.28
N ALA A 89 10.15 13.02 8.61
CA ALA A 89 9.12 12.55 7.67
C ALA A 89 8.98 13.48 6.44
N GLU A 90 9.24 14.78 6.59
CA GLU A 90 9.32 15.72 5.47
C GLU A 90 10.64 15.58 4.71
N ALA A 91 11.77 15.40 5.41
CA ALA A 91 13.10 15.25 4.82
C ALA A 91 13.17 14.02 3.90
N SER A 92 12.72 12.87 4.39
CA SER A 92 12.73 11.61 3.63
C SER A 92 12.01 11.67 2.28
N LYS A 93 11.01 12.55 2.12
CA LYS A 93 10.26 12.72 0.86
C LYS A 93 11.03 13.47 -0.21
N ILE A 94 12.06 14.23 0.18
CA ILE A 94 12.87 15.06 -0.73
C ILE A 94 14.34 14.66 -0.69
N ALA A 95 14.67 13.55 -0.04
CA ALA A 95 16.03 13.05 0.05
C ALA A 95 16.62 12.79 -1.35
N PRO A 96 17.92 13.03 -1.54
CA PRO A 96 18.57 12.95 -2.85
C PRO A 96 18.69 11.51 -3.38
N ASP A 97 18.79 10.53 -2.49
CA ASP A 97 18.95 9.12 -2.83
C ASP A 97 18.24 8.17 -1.83
N GLY A 98 18.22 6.88 -2.17
CA GLY A 98 17.62 5.84 -1.34
C GLY A 98 18.25 5.69 0.05
N PRO A 99 19.59 5.67 0.19
CA PRO A 99 20.26 5.62 1.50
C PRO A 99 19.94 6.80 2.41
N ALA A 100 19.92 8.03 1.91
CA ALA A 100 19.55 9.21 2.68
C ALA A 100 18.09 9.13 3.14
N ALA A 101 17.17 8.76 2.25
CA ALA A 101 15.77 8.53 2.62
C ALA A 101 15.62 7.43 3.69
N ALA A 102 16.39 6.34 3.57
CA ALA A 102 16.37 5.24 4.53
C ALA A 102 16.83 5.70 5.92
N LEU A 103 17.90 6.50 6.00
CA LEU A 103 18.38 7.05 7.26
C LEU A 103 17.35 7.98 7.92
N ASP A 104 16.71 8.85 7.14
CA ASP A 104 15.68 9.77 7.63
C ASP A 104 14.46 9.01 8.18
N ILE A 105 13.96 8.02 7.43
CA ILE A 105 12.82 7.18 7.84
C ILE A 105 13.20 6.32 9.06
N ALA A 106 14.39 5.73 9.08
CA ALA A 106 14.87 4.94 10.21
C ALA A 106 14.98 5.80 11.48
N THR A 107 15.46 7.03 11.35
CA THR A 107 15.55 7.97 12.47
C THR A 107 14.15 8.39 12.93
N GLU A 108 13.24 8.70 12.02
CA GLU A 108 11.83 8.93 12.34
C GLU A 108 11.22 7.76 13.14
N LEU A 109 11.38 6.53 12.66
CA LEU A 109 10.89 5.31 13.31
C LEU A 109 11.50 5.12 14.70
N LEU A 110 12.79 5.41 14.87
CA LEU A 110 13.46 5.39 16.16
C LEU A 110 12.81 6.37 17.14
N PHE A 111 12.62 7.63 16.76
CA PHE A 111 12.02 8.62 17.65
C PHE A 111 10.55 8.36 17.98
N ARG A 112 9.85 7.53 17.19
CA ARG A 112 8.51 7.02 17.56
C ARG A 112 8.55 5.95 18.68
N LYS A 113 9.70 5.33 18.91
CA LYS A 113 9.89 4.21 19.86
C LYS A 113 10.66 4.59 21.12
N VAL A 114 11.32 5.75 21.16
CA VAL A 114 12.04 6.22 22.35
C VAL A 114 11.08 6.60 23.47
N ASN A 115 11.51 6.40 24.71
CA ASN A 115 10.72 6.71 25.90
C ASN A 115 10.88 8.18 26.35
N ALA A 116 10.17 8.54 27.43
CA ALA A 116 10.41 9.79 28.13
C ALA A 116 11.88 9.84 28.61
N GLY A 117 12.65 10.76 28.04
CA GLY A 117 14.09 10.87 28.29
C GLY A 117 14.99 10.55 27.11
N TYR A 118 14.44 10.30 25.92
CA TYR A 118 15.21 10.07 24.68
C TYR A 118 16.10 8.82 24.75
N ASN A 119 15.66 7.80 25.48
CA ASN A 119 16.35 6.53 25.50
C ASN A 119 15.55 5.52 24.68
N TYR A 120 16.23 4.87 23.75
CA TYR A 120 15.73 3.66 23.13
C TYR A 120 16.00 2.49 24.06
N GLN A 121 14.96 1.74 24.43
CA GLN A 121 15.07 0.53 25.24
C GLN A 121 14.91 -0.70 24.33
N PRO A 122 15.99 -1.44 24.04
CA PRO A 122 15.88 -2.64 23.22
C PRO A 122 14.97 -3.68 23.88
N LYS A 123 14.22 -4.40 23.07
CA LYS A 123 13.28 -5.45 23.50
C LYS A 123 13.96 -6.82 23.54
N LEU A 124 14.91 -7.05 22.64
CA LEU A 124 15.72 -8.25 22.66
C LEU A 124 16.59 -8.28 23.91
N LYS A 125 16.76 -9.49 24.43
CA LYS A 125 17.61 -9.77 25.58
C LYS A 125 19.05 -9.99 25.12
N ASP A 126 19.97 -9.93 26.08
CA ASP A 126 21.37 -10.23 25.82
C ASP A 126 21.53 -11.65 25.23
N LYS A 127 22.44 -11.80 24.27
CA LYS A 127 22.71 -13.09 23.63
C LYS A 127 23.36 -14.07 24.62
N ASP A 128 24.21 -13.55 25.51
CA ASP A 128 24.93 -14.34 26.50
C ASP A 128 24.07 -14.62 27.73
N ASP A 129 23.18 -13.69 28.09
CA ASP A 129 22.27 -13.81 29.23
C ASP A 129 20.81 -13.45 28.86
N LYS A 130 20.03 -14.49 28.53
CA LYS A 130 18.59 -14.38 28.23
C LYS A 130 17.73 -13.92 29.41
N THR A 131 18.29 -13.65 30.59
CA THR A 131 17.56 -13.02 31.70
C THR A 131 17.74 -11.51 31.71
N LYS A 132 18.80 -10.99 31.08
CA LYS A 132 19.18 -9.58 31.13
C LYS A 132 18.73 -8.82 29.88
N SER A 133 18.06 -7.69 30.09
CA SER A 133 17.75 -6.74 29.02
C SER A 133 18.99 -5.91 28.67
N LEU A 134 19.13 -5.56 27.39
CA LEU A 134 20.19 -4.66 26.95
C LEU A 134 20.02 -3.25 27.57
N PRO A 135 21.12 -2.54 27.86
CA PRO A 135 21.04 -1.21 28.45
C PRO A 135 20.37 -0.21 27.49
N PRO A 136 19.58 0.75 28.01
CA PRO A 136 19.01 1.81 27.19
C PRO A 136 20.10 2.64 26.49
N VAL A 137 19.82 3.09 25.26
CA VAL A 137 20.71 3.93 24.46
C VAL A 137 20.12 5.32 24.31
N ASN A 138 20.86 6.36 24.69
CA ASN A 138 20.43 7.74 24.53
C ASN A 138 20.56 8.16 23.06
N VAL A 139 19.46 8.64 22.45
CA VAL A 139 19.41 8.95 21.02
C VAL A 139 19.64 10.43 20.69
N ILE A 140 20.06 11.25 21.66
CA ILE A 140 20.34 12.67 21.42
C ILE A 140 21.56 12.82 20.52
N GLU A 141 22.62 12.04 20.77
CA GLU A 141 23.86 12.12 19.99
C GLU A 141 23.80 11.23 18.73
N MET A 142 24.32 11.76 17.63
CA MET A 142 24.27 11.09 16.33
C MET A 142 24.97 9.73 16.31
N ALA A 143 26.09 9.60 17.01
CA ALA A 143 26.82 8.33 17.11
C ALA A 143 25.99 7.23 17.79
N ASP A 144 25.33 7.58 18.89
CA ASP A 144 24.48 6.64 19.65
C ASP A 144 23.18 6.32 18.90
N ARG A 145 22.66 7.25 18.09
CA ARG A 145 21.51 6.97 17.21
C ARG A 145 21.76 5.83 16.26
N LYS A 146 22.96 5.75 15.65
CA LYS A 146 23.29 4.66 14.74
C LYS A 146 23.18 3.30 15.46
N LYS A 147 23.78 3.20 16.65
CA LYS A 147 23.67 2.00 17.50
C LYS A 147 22.22 1.69 17.88
N ALA A 148 21.42 2.71 18.19
CA ALA A 148 20.01 2.54 18.50
C ALA A 148 19.20 2.06 17.29
N ILE A 149 19.49 2.53 16.07
CA ILE A 149 18.88 2.05 14.82
C ILE A 149 19.24 0.57 14.58
N GLU A 150 20.49 0.16 14.81
CA GLU A 150 20.91 -1.25 14.69
C GLU A 150 20.14 -2.15 15.68
N LEU A 151 19.95 -1.69 16.92
CA LEU A 151 19.17 -2.41 17.94
C LEU A 151 17.69 -2.46 17.58
N LEU A 152 17.13 -1.35 17.09
CA LEU A 152 15.74 -1.28 16.62
C LEU A 152 15.51 -2.18 15.41
N TYR A 153 16.45 -2.24 14.47
CA TYR A 153 16.42 -3.17 13.35
C TYR A 153 16.31 -4.62 13.85
N ALA A 154 17.16 -5.02 14.79
CA ALA A 154 17.13 -6.37 15.35
C ALA A 154 15.78 -6.68 16.05
N ASP A 155 15.26 -5.74 16.83
CA ASP A 155 13.97 -5.88 17.53
C ASP A 155 12.79 -6.02 16.56
N GLU A 156 12.70 -5.14 15.56
CA GLU A 156 11.62 -5.16 14.58
C GLU A 156 11.74 -6.37 13.64
N LEU A 157 12.95 -6.76 13.23
CA LEU A 157 13.18 -7.99 12.47
C LEU A 157 12.68 -9.22 13.26
N ALA A 158 13.03 -9.32 14.54
CA ALA A 158 12.58 -10.42 15.40
C ALA A 158 11.05 -10.44 15.57
N ALA A 159 10.40 -9.27 15.64
CA ALA A 159 8.95 -9.16 15.72
C ALA A 159 8.23 -9.51 14.42
N VAL A 160 8.83 -9.19 13.27
CA VAL A 160 8.23 -9.41 11.94
C VAL A 160 8.44 -10.83 11.43
N THR A 161 9.57 -11.46 11.75
CA THR A 161 9.91 -12.83 11.33
C THR A 161 8.78 -13.85 11.53
N PRO A 162 8.13 -13.98 12.71
CA PRO A 162 7.02 -14.94 12.86
C PRO A 162 5.78 -14.58 12.02
N LYS A 163 5.53 -13.30 11.74
CA LYS A 163 4.43 -12.89 10.86
C LYS A 163 4.71 -13.29 9.42
N VAL A 164 5.95 -13.13 8.95
CA VAL A 164 6.40 -13.55 7.62
C VAL A 164 6.31 -15.07 7.47
N ALA A 165 6.71 -15.82 8.50
CA ALA A 165 6.56 -17.28 8.50
C ALA A 165 5.08 -17.69 8.39
N ALA A 166 4.21 -17.11 9.23
CA ALA A 166 2.77 -17.37 9.17
C ALA A 166 2.15 -16.98 7.82
N ALA A 167 2.59 -15.88 7.21
CA ALA A 167 2.15 -15.45 5.88
C ALA A 167 2.60 -16.41 4.77
N LYS A 168 3.83 -16.93 4.87
CA LYS A 168 4.39 -17.93 3.93
C LYS A 168 3.64 -19.26 4.00
N ASP A 169 3.25 -19.66 5.21
CA ASP A 169 2.48 -20.89 5.44
C ASP A 169 0.97 -20.71 5.20
N GLY A 170 0.51 -19.47 5.16
CA GLY A 170 -0.89 -19.10 4.91
C GLY A 170 -1.45 -19.68 3.61
N ARG A 171 -2.76 -19.96 3.62
CA ARG A 171 -3.51 -20.44 2.44
C ARG A 171 -4.28 -19.33 1.74
N THR A 172 -4.18 -18.11 2.24
CA THR A 172 -4.92 -16.94 1.74
C THR A 172 -3.98 -15.74 1.62
N LEU A 173 -4.34 -14.77 0.78
CA LEU A 173 -3.56 -13.54 0.58
C LEU A 173 -3.56 -12.54 1.75
N PRO A 174 -4.63 -12.40 2.57
CA PRO A 174 -4.66 -11.36 3.60
C PRO A 174 -3.49 -11.39 4.61
N PRO A 175 -3.01 -12.55 5.11
CA PRO A 175 -1.81 -12.62 5.94
C PRO A 175 -0.54 -12.12 5.24
N ILE A 176 -0.43 -12.32 3.92
CA ILE A 176 0.70 -11.81 3.12
C ILE A 176 0.63 -10.28 3.08
N LEU A 177 -0.53 -9.74 2.73
CA LEU A 177 -0.75 -8.29 2.64
C LEU A 177 -0.51 -7.56 3.96
N SER A 178 -0.90 -8.17 5.09
CA SER A 178 -0.72 -7.55 6.41
C SER A 178 0.75 -7.55 6.87
N ALA A 179 1.59 -8.44 6.37
CA ALA A 179 3.02 -8.48 6.70
C ALA A 179 3.85 -7.45 5.93
N LEU A 180 3.42 -7.01 4.74
CA LEU A 180 4.21 -6.13 3.86
C LEU A 180 4.54 -4.76 4.46
N PRO A 181 3.61 -4.02 5.10
CA PRO A 181 3.94 -2.74 5.71
C PRO A 181 5.02 -2.86 6.79
N ASP A 182 4.99 -3.96 7.55
CA ASP A 182 5.97 -4.23 8.59
C ASP A 182 7.35 -4.54 7.99
N ILE A 183 7.42 -5.38 6.95
CA ILE A 183 8.68 -5.65 6.24
C ILE A 183 9.25 -4.38 5.62
N ARG A 184 8.40 -3.49 5.07
CA ARG A 184 8.84 -2.21 4.50
C ARG A 184 9.53 -1.34 5.56
N ASN A 185 9.00 -1.29 6.77
CA ASN A 185 9.63 -0.54 7.87
C ASN A 185 10.97 -1.17 8.27
N VAL A 186 11.03 -2.50 8.35
CA VAL A 186 12.28 -3.24 8.62
C VAL A 186 13.32 -3.01 7.52
N ARG A 187 12.91 -2.88 6.24
CA ARG A 187 13.81 -2.59 5.12
C ARG A 187 14.52 -1.26 5.29
N TRP A 188 13.81 -0.20 5.67
CA TRP A 188 14.44 1.10 5.93
C TRP A 188 15.44 1.04 7.08
N LEU A 189 15.10 0.30 8.15
CA LEU A 189 16.01 0.06 9.27
C LEU A 189 17.24 -0.77 8.85
N GLU A 190 17.06 -1.81 8.02
CA GLU A 190 18.14 -2.65 7.49
C GLU A 190 19.13 -1.82 6.66
N MET A 191 18.61 -0.98 5.76
CA MET A 191 19.42 -0.09 4.93
C MET A 191 20.19 0.92 5.76
N ALA A 192 19.55 1.55 6.75
CA ALA A 192 20.20 2.52 7.62
C ALA A 192 21.25 1.87 8.55
N ALA A 193 20.99 0.66 9.04
CA ALA A 193 21.88 -0.06 9.94
C ALA A 193 23.07 -0.70 9.21
N THR A 194 22.83 -1.33 8.05
CA THR A 194 23.81 -2.19 7.38
C THR A 194 24.31 -1.65 6.03
N GLY A 195 23.62 -0.67 5.45
CA GLY A 195 23.87 -0.20 4.09
C GLY A 195 23.30 -1.12 2.99
N SER A 196 22.53 -2.14 3.33
CA SER A 196 21.94 -3.09 2.38
C SER A 196 20.48 -3.42 2.72
N ASP A 197 19.74 -4.06 1.80
CA ASP A 197 18.36 -4.54 2.01
C ASP A 197 18.20 -6.04 1.71
N GLY A 198 19.28 -6.81 1.82
CA GLY A 198 19.32 -8.21 1.36
C GLY A 198 18.32 -9.13 2.07
N THR A 199 18.17 -8.97 3.38
CA THR A 199 17.29 -9.81 4.22
C THR A 199 15.83 -9.51 3.91
N THR A 200 15.45 -8.23 3.98
CA THR A 200 14.07 -7.81 3.72
C THR A 200 13.66 -8.03 2.26
N LYS A 201 14.56 -7.84 1.29
CA LYS A 201 14.31 -8.18 -0.11
C LYS A 201 14.01 -9.66 -0.30
N THR A 202 14.73 -10.54 0.40
CA THR A 202 14.47 -11.99 0.37
C THR A 202 13.12 -12.32 0.99
N MET A 203 12.75 -11.70 2.12
CA MET A 203 11.43 -11.88 2.72
C MET A 203 10.30 -11.46 1.77
N VAL A 204 10.45 -10.32 1.09
CA VAL A 204 9.48 -9.84 0.10
C VAL A 204 9.38 -10.82 -1.08
N ALA A 205 10.51 -11.28 -1.62
CA ALA A 205 10.53 -12.24 -2.73
C ALA A 205 9.83 -13.56 -2.38
N ASP A 206 10.06 -14.10 -1.18
CA ASP A 206 9.39 -15.31 -0.69
C ASP A 206 7.86 -15.13 -0.61
N LEU A 207 7.41 -13.98 -0.10
CA LEU A 207 5.98 -13.65 -0.01
C LEU A 207 5.35 -13.45 -1.40
N ILE A 208 6.05 -12.82 -2.34
CA ILE A 208 5.62 -12.73 -3.75
C ILE A 208 5.45 -14.11 -4.35
N GLY A 209 6.46 -14.98 -4.19
CA GLY A 209 6.41 -16.35 -4.70
C GLY A 209 5.23 -17.13 -4.13
N LYS A 210 4.94 -16.96 -2.84
CA LYS A 210 3.76 -17.57 -2.21
C LYS A 210 2.44 -16.99 -2.73
N ALA A 211 2.32 -15.66 -2.83
CA ALA A 211 1.12 -15.00 -3.33
C ALA A 211 0.80 -15.42 -4.77
N LYS A 212 1.83 -15.49 -5.62
CA LYS A 212 1.71 -15.98 -6.99
C LYS A 212 1.15 -17.41 -7.03
N LYS A 213 1.72 -18.33 -6.25
CA LYS A 213 1.21 -19.72 -6.17
C LYS A 213 -0.25 -19.79 -5.74
N LEU A 214 -0.66 -19.00 -4.74
CA LEU A 214 -2.06 -18.97 -4.29
C LEU A 214 -3.00 -18.45 -5.38
N LEU A 215 -2.58 -17.43 -6.13
CA LEU A 215 -3.34 -16.91 -7.25
C LEU A 215 -3.43 -17.92 -8.40
N GLU A 216 -2.33 -18.58 -8.74
CA GLU A 216 -2.28 -19.63 -9.77
C GLU A 216 -3.23 -20.79 -9.43
N SER A 217 -3.18 -21.31 -8.19
CA SER A 217 -4.09 -22.37 -7.75
C SER A 217 -5.56 -21.93 -7.79
N ALA A 218 -5.86 -20.70 -7.35
CA ALA A 218 -7.23 -20.18 -7.45
C ALA A 218 -7.70 -20.04 -8.91
N MET A 219 -6.80 -19.67 -9.83
CA MET A 219 -7.11 -19.60 -11.26
C MET A 219 -7.30 -20.96 -11.91
N GLU A 220 -6.54 -21.97 -11.49
CA GLU A 220 -6.74 -23.35 -11.90
C GLU A 220 -8.14 -23.83 -11.49
N GLU A 221 -8.53 -23.65 -10.22
CA GLU A 221 -9.87 -24.01 -9.72
C GLU A 221 -11.01 -23.30 -10.48
N LEU A 222 -10.87 -21.99 -10.77
CA LEU A 222 -11.86 -21.25 -11.55
C LEU A 222 -11.91 -21.69 -13.01
N THR A 223 -10.77 -22.07 -13.60
CA THR A 223 -10.69 -22.61 -14.96
C THR A 223 -11.43 -23.94 -15.03
N GLU A 224 -11.09 -24.89 -14.15
CA GLU A 224 -11.72 -26.21 -14.09
C GLU A 224 -13.24 -26.11 -13.86
N SER A 225 -13.67 -25.23 -12.96
CA SER A 225 -15.09 -24.97 -12.70
C SER A 225 -15.80 -24.43 -13.94
N THR A 226 -15.19 -23.46 -14.64
CA THR A 226 -15.76 -22.89 -15.86
C THR A 226 -15.83 -23.92 -16.99
N ASP A 227 -14.79 -24.73 -17.16
CA ASP A 227 -14.70 -25.79 -18.18
C ASP A 227 -15.71 -26.91 -17.92
N SER A 228 -15.89 -27.29 -16.65
CA SER A 228 -16.91 -28.27 -16.27
C SER A 228 -18.32 -27.75 -16.55
N ILE A 229 -18.59 -26.46 -16.30
CA ILE A 229 -19.89 -25.84 -16.60
C ILE A 229 -20.11 -25.80 -18.12
N GLU A 230 -19.08 -25.42 -18.88
CA GLU A 230 -19.14 -25.42 -20.35
C GLU A 230 -19.50 -26.81 -20.88
N LYS A 231 -18.74 -27.83 -20.50
CA LYS A 231 -18.95 -29.21 -20.95
C LYS A 231 -20.37 -29.71 -20.64
N ALA A 232 -20.86 -29.46 -19.42
CA ALA A 232 -22.22 -29.84 -19.03
C ALA A 232 -23.29 -29.05 -19.80
N SER A 233 -23.04 -27.76 -20.07
CA SER A 233 -23.98 -26.90 -20.79
C SER A 233 -24.08 -27.25 -22.28
N MET A 234 -22.99 -27.76 -22.86
CA MET A 234 -22.88 -28.18 -24.26
C MET A 234 -23.45 -29.58 -24.54
N GLU A 235 -24.00 -30.27 -23.54
CA GLU A 235 -24.73 -31.53 -23.77
C GLU A 235 -25.95 -31.27 -24.66
N VAL A 236 -26.04 -31.95 -25.80
CA VAL A 236 -27.19 -31.83 -26.71
C VAL A 236 -28.34 -32.66 -26.16
N ILE A 237 -29.48 -32.00 -25.95
CA ILE A 237 -30.73 -32.63 -25.53
C ILE A 237 -31.79 -32.48 -26.60
N THR A 238 -32.65 -33.49 -26.72
CA THR A 238 -33.83 -33.45 -27.59
C THR A 238 -34.98 -32.76 -26.87
N ALA A 239 -35.59 -31.76 -27.51
CA ALA A 239 -36.77 -31.08 -27.04
C ALA A 239 -37.94 -31.34 -28.00
N ARG A 240 -39.10 -31.70 -27.46
CA ARG A 240 -40.34 -31.72 -28.23
C ARG A 240 -40.93 -30.32 -28.24
N VAL A 241 -40.95 -29.68 -29.40
CA VAL A 241 -41.50 -28.34 -29.57
C VAL A 241 -42.87 -28.46 -30.24
N PRO A 242 -43.94 -27.90 -29.65
CA PRO A 242 -45.24 -27.90 -30.30
C PRO A 242 -45.19 -27.03 -31.56
N VAL A 243 -45.69 -27.58 -32.67
CA VAL A 243 -45.93 -26.84 -33.91
C VAL A 243 -47.38 -26.39 -33.88
N ASN A 244 -47.57 -25.08 -33.77
CA ASN A 244 -48.91 -24.48 -33.78
C ASN A 244 -49.34 -24.17 -35.21
N ASP A 245 -50.62 -24.38 -35.47
CA ASP A 245 -51.28 -23.90 -36.68
C ASP A 245 -51.18 -22.36 -36.75
N PRO A 246 -50.65 -21.77 -37.84
CA PRO A 246 -50.58 -20.33 -37.97
C PRO A 246 -51.96 -19.66 -37.99
N MET A 247 -53.04 -20.36 -38.38
CA MET A 247 -54.40 -19.82 -38.41
C MET A 247 -55.16 -20.01 -37.10
N THR A 248 -54.99 -21.15 -36.44
CA THR A 248 -55.83 -21.51 -35.28
C THR A 248 -55.10 -21.45 -33.94
N GLY A 249 -53.78 -21.38 -33.93
CA GLY A 249 -52.95 -21.45 -32.73
C GLY A 249 -52.98 -22.81 -32.02
N LYS A 250 -53.73 -23.79 -32.55
CA LYS A 250 -53.82 -25.14 -31.99
C LYS A 250 -52.54 -25.91 -32.28
N ILE A 251 -52.10 -26.71 -31.32
CA ILE A 251 -50.97 -27.62 -31.50
C ILE A 251 -51.38 -28.70 -32.51
N ILE A 252 -50.76 -28.71 -33.69
CA ILE A 252 -51.03 -29.72 -34.73
C ILE A 252 -50.20 -30.97 -34.48
N ARG A 253 -48.92 -30.79 -34.10
CA ARG A 253 -47.97 -31.87 -33.85
C ARG A 253 -46.81 -31.40 -32.97
N PHE A 254 -45.97 -32.34 -32.54
CA PHE A 254 -44.69 -32.04 -31.89
C PHE A 254 -43.55 -32.36 -32.84
N ASP A 255 -42.72 -31.36 -33.14
CA ASP A 255 -41.46 -31.59 -33.85
C ASP A 255 -40.36 -31.87 -32.82
N THR A 256 -39.50 -32.84 -33.13
CA THR A 256 -38.28 -33.07 -32.34
C THR A 256 -37.23 -32.08 -32.79
N LYS A 257 -36.81 -31.19 -31.89
CA LYS A 257 -35.69 -30.26 -32.11
C LYS A 257 -34.54 -30.62 -31.18
N TYR A 258 -33.34 -30.21 -31.54
CA TYR A 258 -32.15 -30.34 -30.70
C TYR A 258 -31.83 -28.99 -30.07
N LYS A 259 -31.36 -28.98 -28.83
CA LYS A 259 -30.83 -27.78 -28.20
C LYS A 259 -29.71 -28.16 -27.25
N TYR A 260 -28.84 -27.19 -26.94
CA TYR A 260 -27.93 -27.35 -25.82
C TYR A 260 -28.71 -27.35 -24.51
N ARG A 261 -28.26 -28.17 -23.55
CA ARG A 261 -28.81 -28.20 -22.20
C ARG A 261 -28.80 -26.82 -21.55
N GLY A 262 -27.68 -26.12 -21.73
CA GLY A 262 -27.40 -24.84 -21.09
C GLY A 262 -27.08 -24.98 -19.60
N PRO A 263 -26.50 -23.92 -18.99
CA PRO A 263 -26.23 -23.93 -17.57
C PRO A 263 -27.52 -23.80 -16.77
N ASP A 264 -27.60 -24.51 -15.64
CA ASP A 264 -28.67 -24.32 -14.67
C ASP A 264 -28.50 -23.01 -13.87
N ASN A 265 -29.49 -22.65 -13.03
CA ASN A 265 -29.45 -21.41 -12.25
C ASN A 265 -28.24 -21.32 -11.30
N LYS A 266 -27.77 -22.45 -10.75
CA LYS A 266 -26.61 -22.49 -9.86
C LYS A 266 -25.31 -22.29 -10.66
N GLN A 267 -25.21 -22.90 -11.84
CA GLN A 267 -24.09 -22.72 -12.76
C GLN A 267 -24.04 -21.28 -13.27
N PHE A 268 -25.18 -20.67 -13.62
CA PHE A 268 -25.26 -19.24 -13.94
C PHE A 268 -24.73 -18.36 -12.80
N GLY A 269 -25.11 -18.65 -11.55
CA GLY A 269 -24.56 -17.96 -10.39
C GLY A 269 -23.04 -18.13 -10.25
N THR A 270 -22.54 -19.34 -10.50
CA THR A 270 -21.11 -19.68 -10.44
C THR A 270 -20.31 -18.94 -11.51
N LEU A 271 -20.79 -18.86 -12.76
CA LEU A 271 -20.15 -18.12 -13.84
C LEU A 271 -20.10 -16.61 -13.54
N LYS A 272 -21.17 -16.02 -12.99
CA LYS A 272 -21.19 -14.61 -12.57
C LYS A 272 -20.18 -14.34 -11.46
N ASN A 273 -20.12 -15.22 -10.45
CA ASN A 273 -19.16 -15.12 -9.36
C ASN A 273 -17.71 -15.27 -9.86
N THR A 274 -17.49 -16.18 -10.81
CA THR A 274 -16.18 -16.38 -11.45
C THR A 274 -15.73 -15.13 -12.19
N LEU A 275 -16.60 -14.54 -13.01
CA LEU A 275 -16.32 -13.28 -13.72
C LEU A 275 -15.97 -12.14 -12.74
N ALA A 276 -16.78 -11.96 -11.70
CA ALA A 276 -16.53 -10.94 -10.69
C ALA A 276 -15.21 -11.17 -9.92
N THR A 277 -14.88 -12.43 -9.65
CA THR A 277 -13.63 -12.81 -8.96
C THR A 277 -12.40 -12.57 -9.84
N CYS A 278 -12.48 -12.89 -11.14
CA CYS A 278 -11.40 -12.61 -12.09
C CYS A 278 -11.08 -11.11 -12.18
N LEU A 279 -12.10 -10.25 -12.18
CA LEU A 279 -11.91 -8.79 -12.16
C LEU A 279 -11.21 -8.32 -10.88
N LYS A 280 -11.68 -8.79 -9.71
CA LYS A 280 -11.04 -8.46 -8.43
C LYS A 280 -9.59 -8.93 -8.35
N ILE A 281 -9.28 -10.08 -8.92
CA ILE A 281 -7.91 -10.59 -8.97
C ILE A 281 -7.02 -9.70 -9.81
N HIS A 282 -7.52 -9.19 -10.94
CA HIS A 282 -6.75 -8.25 -11.75
C HIS A 282 -6.37 -6.99 -10.94
N GLU A 283 -7.35 -6.36 -10.30
CA GLU A 283 -7.15 -5.18 -9.44
C GLU A 283 -6.20 -5.51 -8.27
N SER A 284 -6.39 -6.67 -7.62
CA SER A 284 -5.53 -7.11 -6.52
C SER A 284 -4.09 -7.34 -6.96
N CYS A 285 -3.86 -7.85 -8.18
CA CYS A 285 -2.52 -8.02 -8.72
C CYS A 285 -1.82 -6.68 -8.99
N ASP A 286 -2.58 -5.64 -9.40
CA ASP A 286 -2.07 -4.28 -9.56
C ASP A 286 -1.67 -3.66 -8.22
N GLU A 287 -2.54 -3.77 -7.21
CA GLU A 287 -2.26 -3.31 -5.84
C GLU A 287 -1.05 -4.04 -5.22
N LEU A 288 -0.98 -5.36 -5.42
CA LEU A 288 0.17 -6.16 -4.99
C LEU A 288 1.46 -5.71 -5.66
N GLY A 289 1.46 -5.50 -6.98
CA GLY A 289 2.63 -4.97 -7.70
C GLY A 289 3.11 -3.65 -7.11
N GLY A 290 2.20 -2.68 -6.93
CA GLY A 290 2.53 -1.37 -6.38
C GLY A 290 3.05 -1.41 -4.94
N THR A 291 2.44 -2.23 -4.07
CA THR A 291 2.83 -2.34 -2.65
C THR A 291 4.18 -3.03 -2.46
N LEU A 292 4.50 -4.00 -3.32
CA LEU A 292 5.73 -4.80 -3.24
C LEU A 292 6.94 -4.07 -3.83
N GLY A 293 6.74 -2.91 -4.47
CA GLY A 293 7.79 -2.19 -5.20
C GLY A 293 8.35 -2.99 -6.38
N ALA A 294 7.66 -4.07 -6.75
CA ALA A 294 7.93 -4.86 -7.92
C ALA A 294 7.25 -4.19 -9.11
N THR A 295 7.74 -4.43 -10.32
CA THR A 295 7.14 -3.84 -11.53
C THR A 295 5.72 -4.35 -11.82
N GLY A 296 5.16 -5.20 -10.96
CA GLY A 296 3.88 -5.89 -11.14
C GLY A 296 3.97 -7.07 -12.11
N LYS A 297 5.08 -7.20 -12.83
CA LYS A 297 5.33 -8.22 -13.86
C LYS A 297 5.25 -9.65 -13.33
N GLU A 298 5.56 -9.84 -12.06
CA GLU A 298 5.48 -11.13 -11.38
C GLU A 298 4.05 -11.68 -11.38
N PHE A 299 3.05 -10.81 -11.50
CA PHE A 299 1.62 -11.13 -11.51
C PHE A 299 0.98 -11.10 -12.90
N ASP A 300 1.74 -10.88 -13.97
CA ASP A 300 1.20 -10.85 -15.34
C ASP A 300 0.58 -12.20 -15.76
N GLY A 301 1.17 -13.31 -15.32
CA GLY A 301 0.64 -14.66 -15.57
C GLY A 301 -0.76 -14.88 -14.97
N PRO A 302 -0.93 -14.70 -13.64
CA PRO A 302 -2.25 -14.74 -13.01
C PRO A 302 -3.27 -13.77 -13.64
N LYS A 303 -2.85 -12.54 -14.00
CA LYS A 303 -3.73 -11.56 -14.69
C LYS A 303 -4.20 -12.06 -16.04
N ALA A 304 -3.30 -12.57 -16.87
CA ALA A 304 -3.64 -13.09 -18.19
C ALA A 304 -4.59 -14.30 -18.09
N THR A 305 -4.37 -15.16 -17.09
CA THR A 305 -5.23 -16.32 -16.83
C THR A 305 -6.62 -15.85 -16.38
N ALA A 306 -6.71 -14.93 -15.42
CA ALA A 306 -7.96 -14.34 -14.95
C ALA A 306 -8.75 -13.67 -16.10
N ALA A 307 -8.07 -12.94 -17.00
CA ALA A 307 -8.71 -12.34 -18.16
C ALA A 307 -9.27 -13.39 -19.13
N THR A 308 -8.56 -14.49 -19.34
CA THR A 308 -8.98 -15.61 -20.19
C THR A 308 -10.21 -16.30 -19.62
N VAL A 309 -10.15 -16.69 -18.34
CA VAL A 309 -11.26 -17.35 -17.62
C VAL A 309 -12.48 -16.43 -17.55
N GLY A 310 -12.29 -15.15 -17.23
CA GLY A 310 -13.35 -14.15 -17.21
C GLY A 310 -14.03 -13.97 -18.57
N THR A 311 -13.25 -13.91 -19.64
CA THR A 311 -13.79 -13.84 -21.02
C THR A 311 -14.59 -15.09 -21.36
N LYS A 312 -14.10 -16.28 -20.99
CA LYS A 312 -14.81 -17.54 -21.21
C LYS A 312 -16.12 -17.60 -20.43
N ALA A 313 -16.10 -17.27 -19.14
CA ALA A 313 -17.30 -17.21 -18.31
C ALA A 313 -18.34 -16.22 -18.87
N LYS A 314 -17.90 -15.04 -19.33
CA LYS A 314 -18.75 -14.05 -19.99
C LYS A 314 -19.38 -14.59 -21.28
N LYS A 315 -18.60 -15.25 -22.14
CA LYS A 315 -19.14 -15.89 -23.36
C LYS A 315 -20.24 -16.90 -23.05
N LEU A 316 -20.05 -17.73 -22.02
CA LEU A 316 -21.07 -18.70 -21.60
C LEU A 316 -22.33 -18.01 -21.04
N LEU A 317 -22.17 -16.88 -20.35
CA LEU A 317 -23.29 -16.09 -19.85
C LEU A 317 -24.09 -15.42 -20.99
N ASP A 318 -23.39 -14.93 -22.01
CA ASP A 318 -23.99 -14.21 -23.15
C ASP A 318 -24.53 -15.15 -24.23
N TYR A 319 -24.22 -16.45 -24.19
CA TYR A 319 -24.66 -17.43 -25.18
C TYR A 319 -26.16 -17.69 -25.12
N ASN A 320 -26.82 -17.79 -26.29
CA ASN A 320 -28.25 -18.05 -26.38
C ASN A 320 -28.57 -19.55 -26.24
N TRP A 321 -28.63 -20.03 -25.00
CA TRP A 321 -28.96 -21.42 -24.66
C TRP A 321 -30.40 -21.84 -25.01
N ARG A 322 -31.27 -20.91 -25.43
CA ARG A 322 -32.66 -21.19 -25.82
C ARG A 322 -32.83 -21.48 -27.30
N GLN A 323 -31.76 -21.40 -28.10
CA GLN A 323 -31.80 -21.68 -29.51
C GLN A 323 -32.10 -23.17 -29.77
N ASN A 324 -33.09 -23.43 -30.62
CA ASN A 324 -33.43 -24.77 -31.10
C ASN A 324 -32.79 -24.97 -32.49
N PHE A 325 -32.40 -26.21 -32.79
CA PHE A 325 -31.78 -26.63 -34.03
C PHE A 325 -32.56 -27.79 -34.65
N ASP A 326 -32.60 -27.83 -35.98
CA ASP A 326 -33.26 -28.91 -36.75
C ASP A 326 -32.43 -30.19 -36.79
N THR A 327 -31.10 -30.05 -36.68
CA THR A 327 -30.14 -31.15 -36.59
C THR A 327 -29.29 -30.99 -35.32
N PRO A 328 -28.65 -32.06 -34.82
CA PRO A 328 -27.76 -31.96 -33.67
C PRO A 328 -26.67 -30.90 -33.93
N PRO A 329 -26.60 -29.82 -33.13
CA PRO A 329 -25.63 -28.77 -33.37
C PRO A 329 -24.21 -29.27 -33.12
N ALA A 330 -23.27 -28.85 -33.97
CA ALA A 330 -21.85 -29.06 -33.70
C ALA A 330 -21.40 -28.15 -32.55
N PRO A 331 -20.45 -28.59 -31.70
CA PRO A 331 -19.90 -27.77 -30.62
C PRO A 331 -19.46 -26.40 -31.17
N PRO A 332 -19.81 -25.29 -30.52
CA PRO A 332 -19.35 -23.98 -30.96
C PRO A 332 -17.81 -23.95 -30.92
N LYS A 333 -17.20 -23.42 -31.99
CA LYS A 333 -15.76 -23.23 -32.10
C LYS A 333 -15.28 -22.02 -31.30
#